data_AF-A0A2N2D8J0-F1
#
_entry.id   AF-A0A2N2D8J0-F1
#
_cell.length_a   1.000
_cell.length_b   1.000
_cell.length_c   1.000
_cell.angle_alpha   90.00
_cell.angle_beta   90.00
_cell.angle_gamma   90.00
#
_symmetry.space_group_name_H-M   'P 1'
#
loop_
_entity.id
_entity.type
_entity.pdbx_description
1 polymer ?
#
loop_
_entity_poly.entity_id
_entity_poly.type
_entity_poly.pdbx_seq_one_letter_code
_entity_poly.pdbx_strand_id
1 'polypeptide(L)'
;MRKMLTLVLMGLMLFGLAGSALAVEVGADNQSRIEKAADKVKVKELLNYDQLLSLREEGKANREQIKADNQQIKELIQAAKAAKNEEILPVIKEQRSANQALKADLKTLRESQKGNWEAMKAARQAQDQVQMQSIMDQIISVREAINTNLVEISADKVQFIEVLQGR
;
A
#
# COMPACT_ATOMS: atom_id res chain seq x y z
N MET A 1 36.78 9.20 -30.70
CA MET A 1 36.76 9.80 -32.06
C MET A 1 36.22 8.76 -33.04
N ARG A 2 35.52 9.22 -34.10
CA ARG A 2 34.66 8.49 -35.07
C ARG A 2 33.21 8.42 -34.57
N LYS A 3 32.35 9.43 -34.80
CA LYS A 3 31.83 10.04 -36.04
C LYS A 3 30.91 9.10 -36.84
N MET A 4 29.71 9.64 -37.11
CA MET A 4 28.80 9.41 -38.25
C MET A 4 27.95 8.12 -38.14
N LEU A 5 26.67 8.05 -38.53
CA LEU A 5 25.85 8.82 -39.47
C LEU A 5 24.40 8.96 -38.92
N THR A 6 23.70 10.09 -39.00
CA THR A 6 22.98 10.66 -40.19
C THR A 6 21.70 9.85 -40.50
N LEU A 7 20.50 10.32 -40.12
CA LEU A 7 19.63 11.30 -40.82
C LEU A 7 18.84 10.66 -41.99
N VAL A 8 17.52 10.55 -41.80
CA VAL A 8 16.48 10.45 -42.86
C VAL A 8 15.27 11.20 -42.27
N LEU A 9 15.14 12.50 -42.55
CA LEU A 9 14.42 13.15 -43.66
C LEU A 9 13.04 13.63 -43.13
N MET A 10 12.87 14.92 -42.85
CA MET A 10 12.43 15.97 -43.79
C MET A 10 11.07 15.69 -44.44
N GLY A 11 10.11 16.55 -44.12
CA GLY A 11 8.79 16.62 -44.75
C GLY A 11 8.13 17.97 -44.47
N LEU A 12 8.80 19.02 -44.94
CA LEU A 12 8.41 20.44 -44.96
C LEU A 12 7.24 20.65 -45.95
N MET A 13 6.14 21.25 -45.52
CA MET A 13 5.22 22.07 -46.35
C MET A 13 4.54 23.08 -45.40
N LEU A 14 5.04 24.31 -45.24
CA LEU A 14 4.71 25.50 -46.03
C LEU A 14 3.21 25.64 -46.35
N PHE A 15 2.53 26.52 -45.61
CA PHE A 15 1.62 27.52 -46.18
C PHE A 15 1.59 28.74 -45.26
N GLY A 16 2.19 29.83 -45.72
CA GLY A 16 1.91 31.16 -45.18
C GLY A 16 0.61 31.69 -45.77
N LEU A 17 -0.10 32.51 -45.00
CA LEU A 17 -1.03 33.49 -45.52
C LEU A 17 -1.06 34.69 -44.57
N ALA A 18 -0.90 35.85 -45.19
CA ALA A 18 -0.85 37.18 -44.61
C ALA A 18 -2.18 37.56 -43.94
N GLY A 19 -2.11 38.54 -43.04
CA GLY A 19 -3.23 38.95 -42.20
C GLY A 19 -4.32 39.77 -42.90
N SER A 20 -5.39 40.02 -42.13
CA SER A 20 -6.19 41.25 -42.09
C SER A 20 -7.21 41.14 -40.96
N ALA A 21 -7.57 42.30 -40.43
CA ALA A 21 -8.25 42.54 -39.18
C ALA A 21 -9.78 42.34 -39.21
N LEU A 22 -10.38 42.59 -38.04
CA LEU A 22 -11.78 42.97 -37.74
C LEU A 22 -12.69 41.87 -37.17
N ALA A 23 -12.80 41.93 -35.84
CA ALA A 23 -14.03 41.97 -35.06
C ALA A 23 -15.26 41.22 -35.60
N VAL A 24 -15.59 40.10 -34.94
CA VAL A 24 -16.98 39.77 -34.59
C VAL A 24 -17.00 39.46 -33.10
N GLU A 25 -17.41 40.47 -32.34
CA GLU A 25 -17.80 40.39 -30.95
C GLU A 25 -19.20 39.75 -30.91
N VAL A 26 -19.27 38.43 -30.80
CA VAL A 26 -20.53 37.71 -30.51
C VAL A 26 -20.23 36.57 -29.54
N GLY A 27 -20.53 36.80 -28.25
CA GLY A 27 -20.88 35.73 -27.32
C GLY A 27 -19.72 35.06 -26.56
N ALA A 28 -18.91 35.83 -25.84
CA ALA A 28 -17.83 35.33 -24.99
C ALA A 28 -18.27 34.63 -23.68
N ASP A 29 -19.54 34.21 -23.51
CA ASP A 29 -20.03 33.84 -22.18
C ASP A 29 -20.72 32.47 -22.04
N ASN A 30 -20.71 31.57 -23.05
CA ASN A 30 -21.40 30.29 -22.86
C ASN A 30 -20.87 29.04 -23.57
N GLN A 31 -19.65 29.06 -24.14
CA GLN A 31 -19.14 27.93 -24.95
C GLN A 31 -17.87 27.23 -24.47
N SER A 32 -17.28 27.58 -23.32
CA SER A 32 -16.07 26.89 -22.82
C SER A 32 -16.26 25.97 -21.61
N ARG A 33 -17.50 25.80 -21.12
CA ARG A 33 -17.81 24.91 -19.97
C ARG A 33 -18.26 23.50 -20.33
N ILE A 34 -18.31 23.18 -21.62
CA ILE A 34 -18.70 21.86 -22.11
C ILE A 34 -17.53 21.28 -22.89
N GLU A 35 -16.52 20.76 -22.19
CA GLU A 35 -15.74 19.62 -22.67
C GLU A 35 -14.82 19.07 -21.56
N LYS A 36 -14.91 17.76 -21.37
CA LYS A 36 -14.12 16.89 -20.47
C LYS A 36 -14.54 16.83 -19.00
N ALA A 37 -15.79 16.43 -18.77
CA ALA A 37 -16.02 15.40 -17.75
C ALA A 37 -15.49 14.07 -18.31
N ALA A 38 -14.16 13.95 -18.48
CA ALA A 38 -13.55 12.64 -18.67
C ALA A 38 -13.82 11.88 -17.36
N ASP A 39 -14.60 10.81 -17.43
CA ASP A 39 -14.95 9.99 -16.26
C ASP A 39 -13.68 9.68 -15.48
N LYS A 40 -13.56 10.28 -14.29
CA LYS A 40 -12.41 10.04 -13.43
C LYS A 40 -12.48 8.58 -13.01
N VAL A 41 -11.53 7.78 -13.50
CA VAL A 41 -11.35 6.38 -13.10
C VAL A 41 -11.41 6.28 -11.58
N LYS A 42 -12.36 5.49 -11.07
CA LYS A 42 -12.54 5.33 -9.62
C LYS A 42 -11.82 4.05 -9.18
N VAL A 43 -11.08 4.13 -8.08
CA VAL A 43 -10.37 2.97 -7.50
C VAL A 43 -11.31 1.81 -7.18
N LYS A 44 -12.56 2.10 -6.82
CA LYS A 44 -13.60 1.09 -6.53
C LYS A 44 -14.09 0.31 -7.77
N GLU A 45 -13.77 0.79 -8.96
CA GLU A 45 -14.14 0.15 -10.24
C GLU A 45 -12.99 -0.74 -10.75
N LEU A 46 -11.84 -0.77 -10.07
CA LEU A 46 -10.74 -1.67 -10.39
C LEU A 46 -11.07 -3.10 -9.99
N LEU A 47 -10.47 -4.05 -10.70
CA LEU A 47 -10.60 -5.46 -10.38
C LEU A 47 -10.03 -5.74 -8.98
N ASN A 48 -10.61 -6.71 -8.28
CA ASN A 48 -10.18 -7.17 -6.96
C ASN A 48 -10.29 -6.12 -5.83
N TYR A 49 -11.05 -5.04 -6.04
CA TYR A 49 -11.32 -4.06 -4.97
C TYR A 49 -11.98 -4.73 -3.75
N ASP A 50 -12.88 -5.68 -3.95
CA ASP A 50 -13.53 -6.41 -2.85
C ASP A 50 -12.56 -7.33 -2.10
N GLN A 51 -11.60 -7.95 -2.79
CA GLN A 51 -10.51 -8.70 -2.16
C GLN A 51 -9.67 -7.79 -1.26
N LEU A 52 -9.33 -6.59 -1.75
CA LEU A 52 -8.62 -5.58 -0.96
C LEU A 52 -9.40 -5.22 0.32
N LEU A 53 -10.73 -5.09 0.25
CA LEU A 53 -11.58 -4.83 1.41
C LEU A 53 -11.56 -6.03 2.39
N SER A 54 -11.69 -7.25 1.89
CA SER A 54 -11.62 -8.47 2.70
C SER A 54 -10.30 -8.58 3.46
N LEU A 55 -9.17 -8.43 2.77
CA LEU A 55 -7.83 -8.44 3.36
C LEU A 55 -7.66 -7.32 4.40
N ARG A 56 -8.36 -6.19 4.23
CA ARG A 56 -8.34 -5.09 5.21
C ARG A 56 -9.04 -5.49 6.50
N GLU A 57 -10.19 -6.13 6.42
CA GLU A 57 -10.94 -6.55 7.62
C GLU A 57 -10.23 -7.70 8.33
N GLU A 58 -9.71 -8.69 7.60
CA GLU A 58 -8.87 -9.74 8.17
C GLU A 58 -7.66 -9.17 8.91
N GLY A 59 -6.94 -8.24 8.28
CA GLY A 59 -5.80 -7.58 8.91
C GLY A 59 -6.18 -6.70 10.10
N LYS A 60 -7.44 -6.29 10.28
CA LYS A 60 -7.91 -5.64 11.51
C LYS A 60 -8.13 -6.68 12.61
N ALA A 61 -8.84 -7.76 12.29
CA ALA A 61 -9.11 -8.85 13.24
C ALA A 61 -7.79 -9.42 13.81
N ASN A 62 -6.80 -9.70 12.96
CA ASN A 62 -5.50 -10.21 13.41
C ASN A 62 -4.77 -9.22 14.33
N ARG A 63 -4.89 -7.91 14.08
CA ARG A 63 -4.31 -6.87 14.96
C ARG A 63 -5.01 -6.78 16.30
N GLU A 64 -6.33 -6.94 16.33
CA GLU A 64 -7.12 -6.97 17.56
C GLU A 64 -6.77 -8.20 18.40
N GLN A 65 -6.64 -9.38 17.77
CA GLN A 65 -6.19 -10.59 18.46
C GLN A 65 -4.79 -10.42 19.05
N ILE A 66 -3.82 -9.96 18.25
CA ILE A 66 -2.46 -9.67 18.73
C ILE A 66 -2.46 -8.71 19.93
N LYS A 67 -3.38 -7.73 19.95
CA LYS A 67 -3.50 -6.79 21.07
C LYS A 67 -4.00 -7.49 22.32
N ALA A 68 -5.01 -8.36 22.20
CA ALA A 68 -5.52 -9.18 23.30
C ALA A 68 -4.42 -10.11 23.84
N ASP A 69 -3.72 -10.82 22.96
CA ASP A 69 -2.64 -11.74 23.34
C ASP A 69 -1.51 -11.01 24.07
N ASN A 70 -1.12 -9.82 23.59
CA ASN A 70 -0.10 -9.01 24.27
C ASN A 70 -0.51 -8.60 25.68
N GLN A 71 -1.80 -8.33 25.90
CA GLN A 71 -2.32 -7.99 27.22
C GLN A 71 -2.26 -9.21 28.15
N GLN A 72 -2.68 -10.38 27.66
CA GLN A 72 -2.59 -11.64 28.42
C GLN A 72 -1.14 -12.01 28.74
N ILE A 73 -0.23 -11.91 27.78
CA ILE A 73 1.21 -12.13 27.98
C ILE A 73 1.75 -11.20 29.08
N LYS A 74 1.35 -9.92 29.07
CA LYS A 74 1.79 -8.95 30.08
C LYS A 74 1.33 -9.36 31.48
N GLU A 75 0.08 -9.80 31.62
CA GLU A 75 -0.48 -10.29 32.89
C GLU A 75 0.23 -11.55 33.38
N LEU A 76 0.47 -12.53 32.50
CA LEU A 76 1.20 -13.76 32.83
C LEU A 76 2.64 -13.47 33.27
N ILE A 77 3.34 -12.56 32.59
CA ILE A 77 4.69 -12.13 32.98
C ILE A 77 4.67 -11.46 34.36
N GLN A 78 3.67 -10.63 34.65
CA GLN A 78 3.54 -9.99 35.97
C GLN A 78 3.28 -11.03 37.07
N ALA A 79 2.41 -12.00 36.82
CA ALA A 79 2.14 -13.09 37.75
C ALA A 79 3.38 -13.96 38.01
N ALA A 80 4.11 -14.34 36.96
CA ALA A 80 5.33 -15.13 37.07
C ALA A 80 6.43 -14.40 37.86
N LYS A 81 6.56 -13.07 37.68
CA LYS A 81 7.46 -12.23 38.48
C LYS A 81 7.05 -12.15 39.95
N ALA A 82 5.76 -12.00 40.24
CA ALA A 82 5.27 -11.99 41.61
C ALA A 82 5.52 -13.33 42.32
N ALA A 83 5.44 -14.44 41.57
CA ALA A 83 5.77 -15.79 42.04
C ALA A 83 7.27 -16.09 42.10
N LYS A 84 8.15 -15.16 41.70
CA LYS A 84 9.62 -15.34 41.61
C LYS A 84 10.03 -16.56 40.76
N ASN A 85 9.31 -16.83 39.67
CA ASN A 85 9.68 -17.88 38.73
C ASN A 85 10.84 -17.38 37.83
N GLU A 86 12.08 -17.77 38.17
CA GLU A 86 13.28 -17.33 37.45
C GLU A 86 13.45 -18.01 36.08
N GLU A 87 12.84 -19.18 35.86
CA GLU A 87 12.90 -19.95 34.61
C GLU A 87 12.16 -19.25 33.46
N ILE A 88 11.22 -18.35 33.78
CA ILE A 88 10.42 -17.62 32.78
C ILE A 88 11.22 -16.52 32.04
N LEU A 89 12.27 -15.98 32.68
CA LEU A 89 13.05 -14.85 32.17
C LEU A 89 13.80 -15.14 30.86
N PRO A 90 14.53 -16.27 30.72
CA PRO A 90 15.16 -16.61 29.44
C PRO A 90 14.14 -16.79 28.32
N VAL A 91 13.00 -17.43 28.59
CA VAL A 91 11.92 -17.66 27.61
C VAL A 91 11.37 -16.33 27.08
N ILE A 92 11.12 -15.34 27.96
CA ILE A 92 10.69 -14.00 27.54
C ILE A 92 11.70 -13.35 26.61
N LYS A 93 13.01 -13.51 26.87
CA LYS A 93 14.07 -12.91 26.08
C LYS A 93 14.17 -13.55 24.69
N GLU A 94 14.08 -14.87 24.63
CA GLU A 94 14.06 -15.64 23.38
C GLU A 94 12.86 -15.23 22.51
N GLN A 95 11.66 -15.20 23.08
CA GLN A 95 10.45 -14.82 22.35
C GLN A 95 10.51 -13.39 21.80
N ARG A 96 11.11 -12.47 22.56
CA ARG A 96 11.32 -11.09 22.07
C ARG A 96 12.27 -11.05 20.89
N SER A 97 13.29 -11.90 20.88
CA SER A 97 14.26 -12.00 19.78
C SER A 97 13.62 -12.57 18.53
N ALA A 98 12.87 -13.67 18.65
CA ALA A 98 12.15 -14.30 17.54
C ALA A 98 11.21 -13.32 16.82
N ASN A 99 10.49 -12.50 17.58
CA ASN A 99 9.57 -11.51 17.04
C ASN A 99 10.23 -10.28 16.38
N GLN A 100 11.57 -10.10 16.45
CA GLN A 100 12.22 -8.92 15.86
C GLN A 100 12.20 -8.96 14.34
N ALA A 101 12.46 -10.12 13.73
CA ALA A 101 12.47 -10.28 12.28
C ALA A 101 11.09 -9.97 11.69
N LEU A 102 10.03 -10.61 12.20
CA LEU A 102 8.65 -10.38 11.77
C LEU A 102 8.21 -8.91 11.90
N LYS A 103 8.68 -8.20 12.94
CA LYS A 103 8.41 -6.76 13.12
C LYS A 103 9.16 -5.89 12.11
N ALA A 104 10.40 -6.25 11.78
CA ALA A 104 11.17 -5.55 10.77
C ALA A 104 10.51 -5.72 9.39
N ASP A 105 10.11 -6.94 9.04
CA ASP A 105 9.43 -7.24 7.77
C ASP A 105 8.09 -6.51 7.66
N LEU A 106 7.28 -6.50 8.73
CA LEU A 106 6.03 -5.72 8.77
C LEU A 106 6.26 -4.23 8.56
N LYS A 107 7.38 -3.69 9.05
CA LYS A 107 7.71 -2.27 8.85
C LYS A 107 8.00 -2.02 7.37
N THR A 108 8.85 -2.83 6.74
CA THR A 108 9.18 -2.76 5.32
C THR A 108 7.94 -2.89 4.44
N LEU A 109 7.05 -3.85 4.72
CA LEU A 109 5.81 -4.05 3.99
C LEU A 109 4.85 -2.85 4.10
N ARG A 110 4.77 -2.21 5.28
CA ARG A 110 3.95 -1.00 5.48
C ARG A 110 4.51 0.20 4.74
N GLU A 111 5.84 0.33 4.68
CA GLU A 111 6.50 1.37 3.88
C GLU A 111 6.23 1.15 2.38
N SER A 112 6.34 -0.08 1.89
CA SER A 112 5.96 -0.45 0.53
C SER A 112 4.49 -0.14 0.23
N GLN A 113 3.57 -0.50 1.14
CA GLN A 113 2.15 -0.20 1.00
C GLN A 113 1.90 1.31 0.88
N LYS A 114 2.60 2.14 1.66
CA LYS A 114 2.50 3.60 1.57
C LYS A 114 2.94 4.10 0.19
N GLY A 115 4.08 3.60 -0.31
CA GLY A 115 4.56 3.91 -1.65
C GLY A 115 3.55 3.54 -2.75
N ASN A 116 2.93 2.37 -2.64
CA ASN A 116 1.91 1.93 -3.60
C ASN A 116 0.67 2.85 -3.58
N TRP A 117 0.24 3.35 -2.42
CA TRP A 117 -0.86 4.32 -2.35
C TRP A 117 -0.53 5.68 -2.96
N GLU A 118 0.71 6.14 -2.78
CA GLU A 118 1.20 7.36 -3.42
C GLU A 118 1.25 7.20 -4.95
N ALA A 119 1.75 6.05 -5.43
CA ALA A 119 1.75 5.70 -6.85
C ALA A 119 0.32 5.60 -7.43
N MET A 120 -0.61 4.96 -6.70
CA MET A 120 -2.03 4.86 -7.10
C MET A 120 -2.66 6.24 -7.25
N LYS A 121 -2.34 7.17 -6.33
CA LYS A 121 -2.82 8.55 -6.40
C LYS A 121 -2.28 9.27 -7.65
N ALA A 122 -1.00 9.09 -7.96
CA ALA A 122 -0.38 9.66 -9.16
C ALA A 122 -0.98 9.08 -10.45
N ALA A 123 -1.13 7.76 -10.55
CA ALA A 123 -1.75 7.09 -11.70
C ALA A 123 -3.20 7.56 -11.91
N ARG A 124 -3.96 7.74 -10.83
CA ARG A 124 -5.31 8.30 -10.88
C ARG A 124 -5.35 9.74 -11.38
N GLN A 125 -4.38 10.57 -10.99
CA GLN A 125 -4.27 11.94 -11.50
C GLN A 125 -3.93 11.97 -12.99
N ALA A 126 -3.11 11.02 -13.45
CA ALA A 126 -2.78 10.81 -14.85
C ALA A 126 -3.90 10.10 -15.66
N GLN A 127 -4.99 9.68 -15.00
CA GLN A 127 -6.07 8.87 -15.60
C GLN A 127 -5.57 7.56 -16.24
N ASP A 128 -4.47 7.01 -15.74
CA ASP A 128 -3.87 5.79 -16.27
C ASP A 128 -4.47 4.56 -15.60
N GLN A 129 -5.54 4.03 -16.20
CA GLN A 129 -6.26 2.87 -15.68
C GLN A 129 -5.39 1.59 -15.64
N VAL A 130 -4.52 1.39 -16.62
CA VAL A 130 -3.66 0.20 -16.69
C VAL A 130 -2.65 0.22 -15.55
N GLN A 131 -2.02 1.37 -15.33
CA GLN A 131 -1.10 1.54 -14.21
C GLN A 131 -1.83 1.45 -12.87
N MET A 132 -3.05 2.00 -12.75
CA MET A 132 -3.87 1.84 -11.55
C MET A 132 -4.16 0.37 -11.24
N GLN A 133 -4.50 -0.45 -12.23
CA GLN A 133 -4.75 -1.88 -12.01
C GLN A 133 -3.47 -2.61 -11.56
N SER A 134 -2.34 -2.34 -12.22
CA SER A 134 -1.04 -2.92 -11.83
C SER A 134 -0.67 -2.58 -10.37
N ILE A 135 -0.91 -1.33 -9.95
CA ILE A 135 -0.68 -0.93 -8.56
C ILE A 135 -1.70 -1.57 -7.60
N MET A 136 -2.95 -1.79 -8.02
CA MET A 136 -3.94 -2.52 -7.20
C MET A 136 -3.45 -3.92 -6.87
N ASP A 137 -2.93 -4.65 -7.87
CA ASP A 137 -2.42 -6.01 -7.67
C ASP A 137 -1.20 -6.00 -6.73
N GLN A 138 -0.32 -5.00 -6.82
CA GLN A 138 0.78 -4.80 -5.88
C GLN A 138 0.30 -4.51 -4.45
N ILE A 139 -0.74 -3.67 -4.28
CA ILE A 139 -1.33 -3.38 -2.97
C ILE A 139 -1.91 -4.66 -2.35
N ILE A 140 -2.58 -5.49 -3.15
CA ILE A 140 -3.16 -6.76 -2.72
C ILE A 140 -2.05 -7.69 -2.25
N SER A 141 -1.02 -7.91 -3.07
CA SER A 141 0.12 -8.77 -2.72
C SER A 141 0.83 -8.32 -1.43
N VAL A 142 1.06 -7.01 -1.26
CA VAL A 142 1.64 -6.47 -0.02
C VAL A 142 0.70 -6.68 1.17
N ARG A 143 -0.62 -6.59 0.99
CA ARG A 143 -1.58 -6.87 2.08
C ARG A 143 -1.62 -8.33 2.47
N GLU A 144 -1.56 -9.25 1.51
CA GLU A 144 -1.48 -10.68 1.79
C GLU A 144 -0.23 -10.98 2.62
N ALA A 145 0.94 -10.47 2.22
CA ALA A 145 2.17 -10.60 2.99
C ALA A 145 2.04 -10.00 4.41
N ILE A 146 1.41 -8.84 4.55
CA ILE A 146 1.13 -8.25 5.88
C ILE A 146 0.24 -9.19 6.71
N ASN A 147 -0.82 -9.73 6.14
CA ASN A 147 -1.74 -10.61 6.87
C ASN A 147 -1.05 -11.92 7.27
N THR A 148 -0.22 -12.51 6.40
CA THR A 148 0.62 -13.67 6.73
C THR A 148 1.51 -13.38 7.94
N ASN A 149 2.28 -12.29 7.93
CA ASN A 149 3.12 -11.93 9.07
C ASN A 149 2.30 -11.68 10.36
N LEU A 150 1.09 -11.12 10.24
CA LEU A 150 0.21 -10.94 11.40
C LEU A 150 -0.27 -12.29 11.96
N VAL A 151 -0.61 -13.25 11.10
CA VAL A 151 -1.01 -14.61 11.50
C VAL A 151 0.14 -15.31 12.21
N GLU A 152 1.35 -15.26 11.65
CA GLU A 152 2.56 -15.85 12.26
C GLU A 152 2.84 -15.24 13.64
N ILE A 153 2.79 -13.91 13.77
CA ILE A 153 2.93 -13.24 15.07
C ILE A 153 1.84 -13.66 16.06
N SER A 154 0.61 -13.87 15.60
CA SER A 154 -0.48 -14.32 16.46
C SER A 154 -0.25 -15.76 16.92
N ALA A 155 0.17 -16.66 16.03
CA ALA A 155 0.48 -18.04 16.37
C ALA A 155 1.63 -18.13 17.39
N ASP A 156 2.72 -17.38 17.17
CA ASP A 156 3.85 -17.25 18.10
C ASP A 156 3.41 -16.76 19.48
N LYS A 157 2.40 -15.88 19.54
CA LYS A 157 1.86 -15.38 20.81
C LYS A 157 1.04 -16.42 21.55
N VAL A 158 0.22 -17.18 20.83
CA VAL A 158 -0.56 -18.28 21.42
C VAL A 158 0.39 -19.32 22.02
N GLN A 159 1.40 -19.75 21.26
CA GLN A 159 2.42 -20.69 21.77
C GLN A 159 3.15 -20.13 23.00
N PHE A 160 3.50 -18.84 22.98
CA PHE A 160 4.15 -18.23 24.13
C PHE A 160 3.23 -18.14 25.36
N ILE A 161 1.94 -17.90 25.17
CA ILE A 161 0.95 -17.95 26.25
C ILE A 161 0.90 -19.34 26.87
N GLU A 162 0.91 -20.41 26.07
CA GLU A 162 0.94 -21.80 26.54
C GLU A 162 2.17 -22.07 27.40
N VAL A 163 3.35 -21.68 26.91
CA VAL A 163 4.61 -21.80 27.66
C VAL A 163 4.55 -21.03 28.99
N LEU A 164 4.00 -19.80 28.98
CA LEU A 164 3.83 -19.01 30.21
C LEU A 164 2.83 -19.62 31.20
N GLN A 165 1.89 -20.43 30.71
CA GLN A 165 0.92 -21.17 31.53
C GLN A 165 1.44 -22.54 31.98
N GLY A 166 2.62 -22.97 31.50
CA GLY A 166 3.18 -24.29 31.78
C GLY A 166 2.44 -25.41 31.04
N ARG A 167 1.91 -25.13 29.84
CA ARG A 167 1.25 -26.09 28.95
C ARG A 167 2.12 -26.40 27.74
#